data_AF-A0A8R7TN48-F1
#
_entry.id   AF-A0A8R7TN48-F1
#
_cell.length_a   1.000
_cell.length_b   1.000
_cell.length_c   1.000
_cell.angle_alpha   90.00
_cell.angle_beta   90.00
_cell.angle_gamma   90.00
#
_symmetry.space_group_name_H-M   'P 1'
#
loop_
_entity.id
_entity.type
_entity.pdbx_description
1 polymer ?
#
loop_
_entity_poly.entity_id
_entity_poly.type
_entity_poly.pdbx_seq_one_letter_code
_entity_poly.pdbx_strand_id
1 'polypeptide(L)'
;MSNVDALGNYFELIPFGTGPRICVEKLAGMVLVQYFLSMPVHAFEWRLPEVEKLDMEELLSLTIPKVVPRRAIVTARLAPAAY
;
A
#
# COMPACT_ATOMS: atom_id res chain seq x y z
N MET A 1 -8.52 -14.24 13.09
CA MET A 1 -7.67 -13.52 12.12
C MET A 1 -7.28 -14.53 11.07
N SER A 2 -7.71 -14.33 9.82
CA SER A 2 -7.24 -15.16 8.71
C SER A 2 -5.72 -15.05 8.63
N ASN A 3 -5.05 -16.19 8.47
CA ASN A 3 -3.59 -16.27 8.36
C ASN A 3 -3.19 -15.84 6.94
N VAL A 4 -3.32 -14.54 6.67
CA VAL A 4 -2.96 -13.95 5.38
C VAL A 4 -1.44 -13.80 5.34
N ASP A 5 -0.80 -14.55 4.46
CA ASP A 5 0.65 -14.57 4.29
C ASP A 5 1.07 -14.12 2.88
N ALA A 6 1.78 -13.00 2.79
CA ALA A 6 2.31 -12.48 1.53
C ALA A 6 3.64 -13.14 1.09
N LEU A 7 4.15 -14.12 1.84
CA LEU A 7 5.42 -14.80 1.55
C LEU A 7 5.29 -15.95 0.52
N GLY A 8 4.07 -16.20 0.03
CA GLY A 8 3.78 -17.20 -1.01
C GLY A 8 3.13 -18.49 -0.49
N ASN A 9 2.74 -18.54 0.78
CA ASN A 9 1.98 -19.68 1.36
C ASN A 9 0.46 -19.48 1.36
N TYR A 10 -0.03 -18.29 0.96
CA TYR A 10 -1.45 -17.99 0.86
C TYR A 10 -1.88 -17.93 -0.61
N PHE A 11 -2.69 -18.88 -1.06
CA PHE A 11 -3.03 -19.03 -2.48
C PHE A 11 -3.82 -17.85 -3.05
N GLU A 12 -4.62 -17.18 -2.24
CA GLU A 12 -5.40 -16.02 -2.68
C GLU A 12 -4.55 -14.72 -2.74
N LEU A 13 -3.29 -14.74 -2.27
CA LEU A 13 -2.41 -13.57 -2.26
C LEU A 13 -0.97 -13.94 -2.62
N ILE A 14 -0.59 -13.69 -3.88
CA ILE A 14 0.74 -14.04 -4.41
C ILE A 14 1.41 -12.84 -5.10
N PRO A 15 1.66 -11.71 -4.39
CA PRO A 15 2.17 -10.48 -5.00
C PRO A 15 3.61 -10.61 -5.53
N PHE A 16 4.39 -11.56 -5.00
CA PHE A 16 5.80 -11.78 -5.36
C PHE A 16 6.04 -13.12 -6.08
N GLY A 17 4.98 -13.82 -6.47
CA GLY A 17 5.07 -15.21 -6.94
C GLY A 17 5.23 -16.23 -5.80
N THR A 18 5.39 -17.49 -6.17
CA THR A 18 5.65 -18.62 -5.26
C THR A 18 6.57 -19.64 -5.91
N GLY A 19 7.12 -20.57 -5.13
CA GLY A 19 7.97 -21.65 -5.62
C GLY A 19 9.35 -21.21 -6.15
N PRO A 20 9.97 -21.96 -7.08
CA PRO A 20 11.36 -21.72 -7.53
C PRO A 20 11.60 -20.41 -8.29
N ARG A 21 10.53 -19.76 -8.75
CA ARG A 21 10.57 -18.50 -9.52
C ARG A 21 10.00 -17.32 -8.72
N ILE A 22 9.97 -17.45 -7.39
CA ILE A 22 9.58 -16.38 -6.49
C ILE A 22 10.54 -15.18 -6.63
N CYS A 23 10.03 -13.97 -6.45
CA CYS A 23 10.85 -12.77 -6.44
C CYS A 23 11.96 -12.90 -5.39
N VAL A 24 13.21 -12.79 -5.83
CA VAL A 24 14.40 -12.95 -4.99
C VAL A 24 14.43 -11.90 -3.87
N GLU A 25 13.92 -10.69 -4.16
CA GLU A 25 13.91 -9.56 -3.23
C GLU A 25 12.57 -9.34 -2.50
N LYS A 26 11.70 -10.37 -2.42
CA LYS A 26 10.38 -10.24 -1.77
C LYS A 26 10.44 -9.63 -0.36
N LEU A 27 11.43 -10.04 0.44
CA LEU A 27 11.60 -9.57 1.82
C LEU A 27 12.04 -8.10 1.86
N ALA A 28 12.97 -7.70 0.98
CA ALA A 28 13.41 -6.32 0.88
C ALA A 28 12.26 -5.41 0.44
N GLY A 29 11.48 -5.84 -0.56
CA GLY A 29 10.28 -5.11 -1.00
C GLY A 29 9.26 -4.92 0.14
N MET A 30 9.00 -5.95 0.94
CA MET A 30 8.10 -5.85 2.10
C MET A 30 8.62 -4.85 3.15
N VAL A 31 9.89 -4.94 3.52
CA VAL A 31 10.51 -4.03 4.49
C VAL A 31 10.47 -2.59 3.99
N LEU A 32 10.74 -2.38 2.70
CA LEU A 32 10.72 -1.07 2.08
C LEU A 32 9.32 -0.45 2.15
N VAL A 33 8.29 -1.19 1.73
CA VAL A 33 6.90 -0.72 1.78
C VAL A 33 6.48 -0.42 3.23
N GLN A 34 6.80 -1.31 4.17
CA GLN A 34 6.46 -1.12 5.58
C GLN A 34 7.15 0.14 6.15
N TYR A 35 8.43 0.35 5.84
CA TYR A 35 9.16 1.51 6.30
C TYR A 35 8.57 2.81 5.73
N PHE A 36 8.35 2.87 4.41
CA PHE A 36 7.79 4.05 3.75
C PHE A 36 6.37 4.39 4.19
N LEU A 37 5.56 3.39 4.52
CA LEU A 37 4.19 3.62 4.99
C LEU A 37 4.10 3.86 6.50
N SER A 38 5.08 3.39 7.29
CA SER A 38 5.02 3.47 8.76
C SER A 38 4.87 4.91 9.28
N MET A 39 5.75 5.81 8.82
CA MET A 39 5.77 7.20 9.26
C MET A 39 4.52 7.98 8.81
N PRO A 40 4.12 7.96 7.52
CA PRO A 40 2.98 8.74 7.08
C PRO A 40 1.64 8.27 7.66
N VAL A 41 1.48 6.97 7.88
CA VAL A 41 0.26 6.41 8.50
C VAL A 41 0.21 6.74 10.00
N HIS A 42 1.36 6.78 10.68
CA HIS A 42 1.41 7.15 12.08
C HIS A 42 1.16 8.66 12.30
N ALA A 43 1.86 9.49 11.52
CA ALA A 43 1.92 10.93 11.76
C ALA A 43 0.73 11.72 11.19
N PHE A 44 0.04 11.22 10.15
CA PHE A 44 -0.98 12.00 9.46
C PHE A 44 -2.34 11.32 9.42
N GLU A 45 -3.39 12.16 9.43
CA GLU A 45 -4.75 11.77 9.09
C GLU A 45 -4.99 12.02 7.60
N TRP A 46 -5.58 11.03 6.93
CA TRP A 46 -5.79 11.04 5.47
C TRP A 46 -7.28 11.18 5.18
N ARG A 47 -7.64 12.19 4.39
CA ARG A 47 -9.02 12.44 3.98
C ARG A 47 -9.13 12.56 2.46
N LEU A 48 -10.22 12.04 1.92
CA LEU A 48 -10.60 12.26 0.53
C LEU A 48 -11.30 13.63 0.41
N PRO A 49 -11.15 14.34 -0.71
CA PRO A 49 -11.94 15.55 -0.98
C PRO A 49 -13.45 15.21 -0.98
N GLU A 50 -14.27 16.04 -0.33
CA GLU A 50 -15.68 15.76 0.00
C GLU A 50 -16.58 15.38 -1.20
N VAL A 51 -16.21 15.77 -2.41
CA VAL A 51 -17.01 15.59 -3.63
C VAL A 51 -16.50 14.45 -4.53
N GLU A 52 -15.43 13.75 -4.14
CA GLU A 52 -14.79 12.75 -4.99
C GLU A 52 -15.31 11.33 -4.71
N LYS A 53 -16.05 10.78 -5.68
CA LYS A 53 -16.28 9.33 -5.76
C LYS A 53 -14.95 8.66 -6.13
N LEU A 54 -14.50 7.72 -5.31
CA LEU A 54 -13.24 7.00 -5.54
C LEU A 54 -13.37 6.09 -6.77
N ASP A 55 -12.68 6.49 -7.84
CA ASP A 55 -12.50 5.66 -9.02
C ASP A 55 -11.36 4.65 -8.77
N MET A 56 -11.66 3.38 -9.02
CA MET A 56 -10.77 2.24 -8.82
C MET A 56 -10.45 1.53 -10.14
N GLU A 57 -10.77 2.15 -11.29
CA GLU A 57 -10.34 1.63 -12.59
C GLU A 57 -8.81 1.63 -12.70
N GLU A 58 -8.27 0.53 -13.21
CA GLU A 58 -6.84 0.26 -13.32
C GLU A 58 -6.42 0.16 -14.78
N LEU A 59 -5.23 0.65 -15.08
CA LEU A 59 -4.65 0.51 -16.41
C LEU A 59 -3.91 -0.83 -16.50
N LEU A 60 -4.27 -1.65 -17.48
CA LEU A 60 -3.59 -2.91 -17.75
C LEU A 60 -2.22 -2.63 -18.40
N SER A 61 -1.15 -2.73 -17.62
CA SER A 61 0.23 -2.55 -18.05
C SER A 61 1.15 -3.49 -17.26
N LEU A 62 2.47 -3.37 -17.43
CA LEU A 62 3.47 -4.13 -16.67
C LEU A 62 3.34 -3.91 -15.16
N THR A 63 2.98 -2.67 -14.78
CA THR A 63 2.47 -2.32 -13.47
C THR A 63 0.98 -2.01 -13.58
N ILE A 64 0.24 -2.08 -12.47
CA ILE A 64 -1.21 -1.79 -12.44
C ILE A 64 -1.44 -0.43 -11.76
N PRO A 65 -1.16 0.71 -12.43
CA PRO A 65 -1.51 2.01 -11.89
C PRO A 65 -3.01 2.28 -12.06
N LYS A 66 -3.57 3.18 -11.24
CA LYS A 66 -4.92 3.69 -11.46
C LYS A 66 -5.03 4.47 -12.76
N VAL A 67 -6.14 4.32 -13.48
CA VAL A 67 -6.45 5.11 -14.69
C VAL A 67 -6.48 6.59 -14.37
N VAL A 68 -7.11 6.95 -13.25
CA VAL A 68 -7.17 8.33 -12.76
C VAL A 68 -6.37 8.45 -11.46
N PRO A 69 -5.17 9.08 -11.48
CA PRO A 69 -4.43 9.38 -10.27
C PRO A 69 -5.25 10.29 -9.34
N ARG A 70 -5.32 9.95 -8.05
CA ARG A 70 -6.07 10.71 -7.05
C ARG A 70 -5.14 11.34 -6.03
N ARG A 71 -5.62 12.43 -5.44
CA ARG A 71 -4.92 13.17 -4.38
C ARG A 71 -5.63 12.92 -3.07
N ALA A 72 -4.86 12.68 -2.02
CA ALA A 72 -5.37 12.67 -0.66
C ALA A 72 -4.98 13.99 0.03
N ILE A 73 -5.86 14.48 0.90
CA ILE A 73 -5.55 15.58 1.81
C ILE A 73 -4.95 14.98 3.06
N VAL A 74 -3.79 15.48 3.46
CA VAL A 74 -3.00 14.96 4.57
C VAL A 74 -2.88 16.05 5.63
N THR A 75 -3.32 15.77 6.85
CA THR A 75 -3.24 16.70 7.99
C THR A 75 -2.48 16.07 9.15
N ALA A 76 -1.65 16.84 9.86
CA ALA A 76 -0.96 16.34 11.04
C ALA A 76 -1.97 15.79 12.07
N ARG A 77 -1.76 14.56 12.52
CA ARG A 77 -2.69 13.87 13.40
C ARG A 77 -2.60 14.39 14.84
N LEU A 78 -1.40 14.71 15.30
CA LEU A 78 -1.13 15.20 16.65
C LEU A 78 -0.75 16.68 16.60
N ALA A 79 -0.90 17.36 17.75
CA ALA A 79 -0.41 18.73 17.89
C ALA A 79 1.12 18.76 17.74
N PRO A 80 1.71 19.85 17.23
CA PRO A 80 3.17 19.96 17.04
C PRO A 80 3.99 19.70 18.32
N ALA A 81 3.41 19.93 19.49
CA ALA A 81 4.05 19.70 20.79
C ALA A 81 4.00 18.23 21.27
N ALA A 82 3.34 17.33 20.53
CA ALA A 82 3.14 15.93 20.89
C ALA A 82 3.97 14.95 20.04
N TYR A 83 4.87 15.47 19.20
CA TYR A 83 5.93 14.72 18.52
C TYR A 83 7.27 14.99 19.22
#